data_AF-A0A1I1PWV3-F1
#
_entry.id   AF-A0A1I1PWV3-F1
#
_cell.length_a   1.000
_cell.length_b   1.000
_cell.length_c   1.000
_cell.angle_alpha   90.00
_cell.angle_beta   90.00
_cell.angle_gamma   90.00
#
_symmetry.space_group_name_H-M   'P 1'
#
loop_
_entity.id
_entity.type
_entity.pdbx_description
1 polymer ?
#
loop_
_entity_poly.entity_id
_entity_poly.type
_entity_poly.pdbx_seq_one_letter_code
_entity_poly.pdbx_strand_id
1 'polypeptide(L)'
;MSGVRFRLNGRGVRELLRSEGVRQDLERRAEAVAQQVRGRAPGVLSAHPGGIAADSYTGRGRAGATVIGVPLDYEEEHRPLGGAIDAARD
;
A
#
# COMPACT_ATOMS: atom_id res chain seq x y z
N MET A 1 -33.68 -5.77 8.22
CA MET A 1 -33.62 -5.37 6.80
C MET A 1 -32.89 -6.45 6.02
N SER A 2 -33.56 -7.12 5.07
CA SER A 2 -32.89 -8.01 4.12
C SER A 2 -32.21 -7.17 3.05
N GLY A 3 -30.88 -7.15 3.03
CA GLY A 3 -30.11 -6.41 2.01
C GLY A 3 -30.20 -7.09 0.64
N VAL A 4 -30.45 -6.32 -0.41
CA VAL A 4 -30.37 -6.81 -1.79
C VAL A 4 -28.91 -6.71 -2.26
N ARG A 5 -28.36 -7.81 -2.77
CA ARG A 5 -26.97 -7.88 -3.24
C ARG A 5 -26.93 -7.58 -4.75
N PHE A 6 -26.19 -6.54 -5.13
CA PHE A 6 -25.93 -6.21 -6.53
C PHE A 6 -24.46 -6.45 -6.87
N ARG A 7 -24.20 -6.96 -8.08
CA ARG A 7 -22.84 -7.13 -8.62
C ARG A 7 -22.61 -6.07 -9.70
N LEU A 8 -21.51 -5.33 -9.58
CA LEU A 8 -21.09 -4.40 -10.62
C LEU A 8 -20.68 -5.15 -11.89
N ASN A 9 -21.05 -4.61 -13.04
CA ASN A 9 -20.54 -5.08 -14.32
C ASN A 9 -19.08 -4.61 -14.52
N GLY A 10 -18.41 -5.10 -15.56
CA GLY A 10 -17.00 -4.79 -15.81
C GLY A 10 -16.70 -3.28 -15.96
N ARG A 11 -17.67 -2.48 -16.42
CA ARG A 11 -17.53 -1.02 -16.49
C ARG A 11 -17.60 -0.39 -15.08
N GLY A 12 -18.59 -0.77 -14.28
CA GLY A 12 -18.74 -0.27 -12.91
C GLY A 12 -17.55 -0.62 -12.02
N VAL A 13 -16.96 -1.81 -12.18
CA VAL A 13 -15.71 -2.18 -11.47
C VAL A 13 -14.54 -1.27 -11.87
N ARG A 14 -14.41 -0.92 -13.16
CA ARG A 14 -13.34 -0.03 -13.64
C ARG A 14 -13.48 1.40 -13.13
N GLU A 15 -14.71 1.92 -13.11
CA GLU A 15 -15.01 3.24 -12.57
C GLU A 15 -14.73 3.28 -11.06
N LEU A 16 -15.12 2.23 -10.33
CA LEU A 16 -14.79 2.08 -8.91
C LEU A 16 -13.28 2.07 -8.65
N LEU A 17 -12.51 1.27 -9.40
CA LEU A 17 -11.05 1.19 -9.22
C LEU A 17 -10.32 2.50 -9.52
N ARG A 18 -10.92 3.40 -10.31
CA ARG A 18 -10.41 4.74 -10.61
C ARG A 18 -10.98 5.82 -9.70
N SER A 19 -11.88 5.44 -8.81
CA SER A 19 -12.51 6.40 -7.91
C SER A 19 -11.47 6.98 -6.96
N GLU A 20 -11.67 8.26 -6.65
CA GLU A 20 -10.82 8.99 -5.72
C GLU A 20 -10.77 8.32 -4.34
N GLY A 21 -11.89 7.72 -3.89
CA GLY A 21 -11.93 7.00 -2.62
C GLY A 21 -11.02 5.77 -2.58
N VAL A 22 -10.94 5.01 -3.69
CA VAL A 22 -10.01 3.87 -3.79
C VAL A 22 -8.55 4.36 -3.80
N ARG A 23 -8.27 5.45 -4.52
CA ARG A 23 -6.94 6.07 -4.53
C ARG A 23 -6.51 6.49 -3.13
N GLN A 24 -7.35 7.22 -2.41
CA GLN A 24 -7.08 7.69 -1.04
C GLN A 24 -6.95 6.54 -0.03
N ASP A 25 -7.71 5.46 -0.17
CA ASP A 25 -7.56 4.28 0.69
C ASP A 25 -6.20 3.61 0.47
N LEU A 26 -5.79 3.46 -0.78
CA LEU A 26 -4.51 2.87 -1.15
C LEU A 26 -3.32 3.73 -0.70
N GLU A 27 -3.38 5.06 -0.90
CA GLU A 27 -2.38 6.01 -0.40
C GLU A 27 -2.24 5.92 1.12
N ARG A 28 -3.36 5.92 1.86
CA ARG A 28 -3.36 5.82 3.32
C ARG A 28 -2.73 4.52 3.83
N ARG A 29 -3.03 3.38 3.18
CA ARG A 29 -2.43 2.08 3.53
C ARG A 29 -0.93 2.07 3.26
N ALA A 30 -0.50 2.62 2.12
CA ALA A 30 0.90 2.70 1.78
C ALA A 30 1.67 3.64 2.72
N GLU A 31 1.08 4.76 3.13
CA GLU A 31 1.63 5.64 4.16
C GLU A 31 1.74 4.95 5.53
N ALA A 32 0.74 4.16 5.93
CA ALA A 32 0.80 3.40 7.19
C ALA A 32 1.96 2.40 7.19
N VAL A 33 2.13 1.65 6.10
CA VAL A 33 3.26 0.73 5.92
C VAL A 33 4.57 1.52 5.94
N ALA A 34 4.64 2.65 5.24
CA ALA A 34 5.81 3.50 5.22
C ALA A 34 6.22 3.96 6.63
N GLN A 35 5.28 4.43 7.46
CA GLN A 35 5.55 4.84 8.84
C GLN A 35 6.04 3.67 9.71
N GLN A 36 5.45 2.48 9.55
CA GLN A 36 5.87 1.29 10.28
C GLN A 36 7.32 0.89 9.94
N VAL A 37 7.69 0.92 8.66
CA VAL A 37 9.07 0.68 8.23
C VAL A 37 10.01 1.75 8.82
N ARG A 38 9.59 3.02 8.89
CA ARG A 38 10.39 4.08 9.54
C ARG A 38 10.71 3.81 11.00
N GLY A 39 9.77 3.24 11.74
CA GLY A 39 10.00 2.85 13.13
C GLY A 39 10.93 1.63 13.28
N ARG A 40 10.98 0.76 12.27
CA ARG A 40 11.71 -0.52 12.33
C ARG A 40 13.11 -0.47 11.73
N ALA A 41 13.36 0.44 10.79
CA ALA A 41 14.62 0.56 10.06
C ALA A 41 15.16 2.01 9.99
N PRO A 42 15.35 2.71 11.14
CA PRO A 42 15.81 4.09 11.15
C PRO A 42 17.21 4.28 10.54
N GLY A 43 18.08 3.26 10.66
CA GLY A 43 19.42 3.27 10.07
C GLY A 43 19.41 3.24 8.54
N VAL A 44 18.46 2.54 7.92
CA VAL A 44 18.35 2.42 6.46
C VAL A 44 17.84 3.72 5.83
N LEU A 45 16.95 4.42 6.53
CA LEU A 45 16.43 5.73 6.13
C LEU A 45 17.48 6.85 6.16
N SER A 46 18.45 6.73 7.06
CA SER A 46 19.57 7.65 7.17
C SER A 46 20.51 7.54 5.96
N ALA A 47 20.63 6.34 5.38
CA ALA A 47 21.44 6.09 4.19
C ALA A 47 20.70 6.43 2.88
N HIS A 48 19.37 6.32 2.85
CA HIS A 48 18.54 6.56 1.67
C HIS A 48 17.37 7.50 2.03
N PRO A 49 17.55 8.83 1.94
CA PRO A 49 16.56 9.82 2.37
C PRO A 49 15.23 9.77 1.59
N GLY A 50 15.25 9.27 0.35
CA GLY A 50 14.04 9.01 -0.45
C GLY A 50 13.46 7.60 -0.29
N GLY A 51 14.06 6.77 0.56
CA GLY A 51 13.98 5.32 0.53
C GLY A 51 12.72 4.71 1.13
N ILE A 52 11.63 5.49 1.28
CA ILE A 52 10.26 5.01 1.55
C ILE A 52 9.28 5.96 0.87
N ALA A 53 8.90 5.63 -0.36
CA ALA A 53 7.84 6.29 -1.11
C ALA A 53 6.60 5.40 -1.18
N ALA A 54 5.46 5.97 -0.82
CA ALA A 54 4.14 5.38 -1.02
C ALA A 54 3.55 5.96 -2.32
N ASP A 55 3.17 5.10 -3.26
CA ASP A 55 2.47 5.51 -4.47
C ASP A 55 1.22 4.64 -4.65
N SER A 56 0.18 5.16 -5.27
CA SER A 56 -0.98 4.39 -5.66
C SER A 56 -1.27 4.55 -7.16
N TYR A 57 -1.65 3.46 -7.81
CA TYR A 57 -2.02 3.49 -9.23
C TYR A 57 -3.41 2.90 -9.42
N THR A 58 -4.14 3.48 -10.36
CA THR A 58 -5.47 3.01 -10.77
C THR A 58 -5.47 2.67 -12.26
N GLY A 59 -5.81 1.43 -12.59
CA GLY A 59 -5.75 0.87 -13.95
C GLY A 59 -7.10 0.33 -14.45
N ARG A 60 -7.15 -0.13 -15.70
CA ARG A 60 -8.37 -0.70 -16.35
C ARG A 60 -8.90 -2.00 -15.71
N GLY A 61 -8.27 -2.51 -14.66
CA GLY A 61 -8.71 -3.73 -13.97
C GLY A 61 -7.97 -4.02 -12.66
N ARG A 62 -7.10 -3.12 -12.22
CA ARG A 62 -6.34 -3.25 -10.96
C ARG A 62 -6.16 -1.86 -10.38
N ALA A 63 -6.18 -1.78 -9.06
CA ALA A 63 -5.63 -0.65 -8.32
C ALA A 63 -4.63 -1.24 -7.33
N GLY A 64 -3.55 -0.53 -7.06
CA GLY A 64 -2.48 -1.02 -6.20
C GLY A 64 -1.72 0.12 -5.57
N ALA A 65 -0.91 -0.21 -4.57
CA ALA A 65 0.01 0.73 -3.98
C ALA A 65 1.42 0.13 -3.91
N THR A 66 2.42 0.97 -4.03
CA THR A 66 3.84 0.62 -4.00
C THR A 66 4.48 1.30 -2.81
N VAL A 67 5.25 0.53 -2.03
CA VAL A 67 6.15 1.06 -1.00
C VAL A 67 7.57 0.74 -1.42
N ILE A 68 8.37 1.77 -1.72
CA ILE A 68 9.78 1.59 -2.09
C ILE A 68 10.59 1.71 -0.81
N GLY A 69 10.79 0.62 -0.07
CA GLY A 69 11.37 0.65 1.26
C GLY A 69 12.50 -0.36 1.43
N VAL A 70 13.72 0.10 1.67
CA VAL A 70 14.91 -0.70 2.06
C VAL A 70 15.60 -1.57 0.97
N PRO A 71 16.94 -1.73 1.04
CA PRO A 71 17.69 -2.71 0.24
C PRO A 71 17.17 -4.15 0.43
N LEU A 72 17.30 -4.98 -0.61
CA LEU A 72 16.73 -6.34 -0.65
C LEU A 72 17.35 -7.28 0.40
N ASP A 73 18.67 -7.22 0.57
CA ASP A 73 19.42 -7.97 1.57
C ASP A 73 18.96 -7.64 3.00
N TYR A 74 18.72 -6.37 3.29
CA TYR A 74 18.17 -5.93 4.57
C TYR A 74 16.73 -6.43 4.79
N GLU A 75 15.90 -6.44 3.73
CA GLU A 75 14.54 -7.00 3.81
C GLU A 75 14.56 -8.51 4.07
N GLU A 76 15.44 -9.25 3.40
CA GLU A 76 15.57 -10.71 3.60
C GLU A 76 15.98 -11.07 5.02
N GLU A 77 16.88 -10.29 5.63
CA GLU A 77 17.39 -10.55 6.98
C GLU A 77 16.42 -10.08 8.08
N HIS A 78 15.81 -8.91 7.93
CA HIS A 78 15.09 -8.25 9.02
C HIS A 78 13.58 -8.10 8.80
N ARG A 79 13.10 -8.38 7.58
CA ARG A 79 11.69 -8.25 7.17
C ARG A 79 10.94 -6.98 7.63
N PRO A 80 11.55 -5.77 7.58
CA PRO A 80 10.86 -4.55 7.97
C PRO A 80 9.61 -4.25 7.11
N LEU A 81 9.65 -4.47 5.79
CA LEU A 81 8.48 -4.27 4.91
C LEU A 81 7.43 -5.35 5.17
N GLY A 82 7.82 -6.62 5.15
CA GLY A 82 6.91 -7.74 5.36
C GLY A 82 6.15 -7.60 6.68
N GLY A 83 6.88 -7.33 7.77
CA GLY A 83 6.25 -7.13 9.08
C GLY A 83 5.43 -5.84 9.18
N ALA A 84 5.75 -4.80 8.41
CA ALA A 84 4.96 -3.56 8.37
C ALA A 84 3.63 -3.76 7.61
N ILE A 85 3.65 -4.54 6.53
CA ILE A 85 2.45 -4.96 5.80
C ILE A 85 1.53 -5.77 6.71
N ASP A 86 2.10 -6.74 7.44
CA ASP A 86 1.33 -7.56 8.38
C ASP A 86 0.69 -6.69 9.47
N ALA A 87 1.44 -5.75 10.04
CA ALA A 87 0.94 -4.85 11.09
C ALA A 87 -0.06 -3.78 10.59
N ALA A 88 -0.05 -3.44 9.30
CA ALA A 88 -1.01 -2.48 8.73
C ALA A 88 -2.33 -3.14 8.26
N ARG A 89 -2.44 -4.46 8.43
CA ARG A 89 -3.64 -5.24 8.07
C ARG A 89 -4.71 -5.23 9.16
N ASP A 90 -4.29 -5.01 10.42
CA ASP A 90 -5.11 -4.95 11.63
C ASP A 90 -5.47 -3.50 12.00
#